data_AF-A0A956YYF3-F1
#
_entry.id   AF-A0A956YYF3-F1
#
_cell.length_a   1.000
_cell.length_b   1.000
_cell.length_c   1.000
_cell.angle_alpha   90.00
_cell.angle_beta   90.00
_cell.angle_gamma   90.00
#
_symmetry.space_group_name_H-M   'P 1'
#
loop_
_entity.id
_entity.type
_entity.pdbx_description
1 polymer ?
#
loop_
_entity_poly.entity_id
_entity_poly.type
_entity_poly.pdbx_seq_one_letter_code
_entity_poly.pdbx_strand_id
1 'polypeptide(L)'
;MSDIFQKLNVLLRAGMRDLVGEDPLKLATIRDMLQPGQLGKDFEREVAALRQKINEAIDYEDMLTARVHEFQAEIDRLGQQADRAVALGEEDRARTLLVQRERVTQRLTMAESDLREHRFVTQELIQRVNQLEAVVAEIPESQEASEQTAEADENNLAAILRQAREQLVRESPRESGEAPEKKGAETDLEQRRRRLSKPSP
;
A
#
# COMPACT_ATOMS: atom_id res chain seq x y z
N MET A 1 -29.93 -0.61 -7.47
CA MET A 1 -28.80 -0.47 -6.52
C MET A 1 -27.94 -1.75 -6.46
N SER A 2 -27.82 -2.49 -7.57
CA SER A 2 -26.98 -3.69 -7.72
C SER A 2 -25.61 -3.40 -8.34
N ASP A 3 -25.47 -2.24 -8.98
CA ASP A 3 -24.35 -1.95 -9.87
C ASP A 3 -23.09 -1.50 -9.11
N ILE A 4 -23.24 -1.07 -7.86
CA ILE A 4 -22.13 -0.63 -7.01
C ILE A 4 -21.35 -1.85 -6.51
N PHE A 5 -22.05 -2.89 -6.04
CA PHE A 5 -21.43 -4.15 -5.63
C PHE A 5 -20.82 -4.91 -6.81
N GLN A 6 -21.45 -4.87 -7.99
CA GLN A 6 -20.85 -5.42 -9.21
C GLN A 6 -19.59 -4.64 -9.62
N LYS A 7 -19.57 -3.31 -9.53
CA LYS A 7 -18.38 -2.50 -9.82
C LYS A 7 -17.28 -2.70 -8.79
N LEU A 8 -17.61 -2.92 -7.52
CA LEU A 8 -16.63 -3.26 -6.47
C LEU A 8 -16.01 -4.63 -6.72
N ASN A 9 -16.84 -5.62 -7.09
CA ASN A 9 -16.38 -6.96 -7.43
C ASN A 9 -15.51 -6.95 -8.71
N VAL A 10 -15.84 -6.10 -9.69
CA VAL A 10 -15.02 -5.89 -10.90
C VAL A 10 -13.70 -5.18 -10.57
N LEU A 11 -13.69 -4.20 -9.66
CA LEU A 11 -12.47 -3.50 -9.22
C LEU A 11 -11.56 -4.39 -8.36
N LEU A 12 -12.14 -5.22 -7.49
CA LEU A 12 -11.43 -6.27 -6.74
C LEU A 12 -10.85 -7.33 -7.67
N ARG A 13 -11.60 -7.72 -8.71
CA ARG A 13 -11.16 -8.71 -9.71
C ARG A 13 -10.12 -8.17 -10.69
N ALA A 14 -10.17 -6.86 -10.99
CA ALA A 14 -9.14 -6.18 -11.77
C ALA A 14 -7.84 -6.01 -10.97
N GLY A 15 -7.93 -5.72 -9.67
CA GLY A 15 -6.76 -5.59 -8.77
C GLY A 15 -6.08 -6.92 -8.45
N MET A 16 -6.80 -8.04 -8.45
CA MET A 16 -6.20 -9.37 -8.25
C MET A 16 -5.54 -9.95 -9.50
N ARG A 17 -5.86 -9.46 -10.71
CA ARG A 17 -5.26 -10.00 -11.95
C ARG A 17 -3.79 -9.60 -12.12
N ASP A 18 -3.31 -8.61 -11.38
CA ASP A 18 -1.90 -8.22 -11.33
C ASP A 18 -1.09 -8.94 -10.23
N LEU A 19 -1.72 -9.74 -9.36
CA LEU A 19 -1.07 -10.39 -8.21
C LEU A 19 -1.16 -11.92 -8.18
N VAL A 20 -1.97 -12.55 -9.06
CA VAL A 20 -2.17 -14.01 -9.07
C VAL A 20 -1.28 -14.65 -10.14
N GLY A 21 0.00 -14.74 -9.82
CA GLY A 21 0.80 -15.88 -10.25
C GLY A 21 0.34 -17.13 -9.49
N GLU A 22 -0.22 -18.07 -10.25
CA GLU A 22 -0.16 -19.53 -10.05
C GLU A 22 -0.23 -20.05 -8.60
N ASP A 23 -1.42 -20.37 -8.09
CA ASP A 23 -1.60 -21.51 -7.18
C ASP A 23 -3.09 -21.87 -6.99
N PRO A 24 -3.63 -22.91 -7.67
CA PRO A 24 -5.03 -23.32 -7.56
C PRO A 24 -5.39 -23.92 -6.18
N LEU A 25 -4.39 -24.21 -5.33
CA LEU A 25 -4.58 -24.77 -3.99
C LEU A 25 -4.96 -23.72 -2.92
N LYS A 26 -4.71 -22.42 -3.17
CA LYS A 26 -5.12 -21.34 -2.26
C LYS A 26 -6.58 -20.93 -2.41
N LEU A 27 -7.21 -21.29 -3.53
CA LEU A 27 -8.63 -20.98 -3.81
C LEU A 27 -9.60 -21.85 -2.99
N ALA A 28 -9.20 -23.07 -2.62
CA ALA A 28 -10.01 -23.95 -1.78
C ALA A 28 -10.14 -23.42 -0.34
N THR A 29 -9.08 -22.81 0.20
CA THR A 29 -9.05 -22.22 1.55
C THR A 29 -9.97 -21.00 1.66
N ILE A 30 -10.09 -20.21 0.59
CA ILE A 30 -10.98 -19.04 0.54
C ILE A 30 -12.46 -19.46 0.57
N ARG A 31 -12.80 -20.64 0.04
CA ARG A 31 -14.17 -21.16 0.03
C ARG A 31 -14.65 -21.61 1.42
N ASP A 32 -13.76 -22.17 2.24
CA ASP A 32 -14.09 -22.57 3.62
C ASP A 32 -14.16 -21.36 4.58
N MET A 33 -13.51 -20.25 4.26
CA MET A 33 -13.59 -18.98 5.02
C MET A 33 -14.87 -18.17 4.77
N LEU A 34 -15.78 -18.65 3.92
CA LEU A 34 -17.03 -17.97 3.56
C LEU A 34 -18.26 -18.47 4.34
N GLN A 35 -18.09 -18.98 5.56
CA GLN A 35 -19.21 -19.20 6.48
C GLN A 35 -19.61 -17.87 7.17
N PRO A 36 -20.83 -17.37 6.98
CA PRO A 36 -21.24 -16.03 7.40
C PRO A 36 -21.17 -15.78 8.92
N GLY A 37 -21.13 -16.82 9.76
CA GLY A 37 -20.94 -16.69 11.21
C GLY A 37 -19.48 -16.61 11.68
N GLN A 38 -18.50 -17.01 10.86
CA GLN A 38 -17.07 -16.92 11.19
C GLN A 38 -16.41 -15.66 10.61
N LEU A 39 -16.97 -15.09 9.54
CA LEU A 39 -16.49 -13.83 8.95
C LEU A 39 -16.43 -12.69 9.98
N GLY A 40 -17.45 -12.52 10.83
CA GLY A 40 -17.47 -11.41 11.79
C GLY A 40 -16.31 -11.47 12.79
N LYS A 41 -16.07 -12.66 13.37
CA LYS A 41 -15.05 -12.85 14.41
C LYS A 41 -13.63 -12.82 13.87
N ASP A 42 -13.39 -13.39 12.69
CA ASP A 42 -12.08 -13.33 12.05
C ASP A 42 -11.78 -11.92 11.55
N PHE A 43 -12.79 -11.18 11.08
CA PHE A 43 -12.64 -9.78 10.68
C PHE A 43 -12.36 -8.83 11.85
N GLU A 44 -13.06 -8.99 12.99
CA GLU A 44 -12.74 -8.23 14.21
C GLU A 44 -11.29 -8.43 14.65
N ARG A 45 -10.78 -9.67 14.54
CA ARG A 45 -9.39 -9.99 14.82
C ARG A 45 -8.43 -9.31 13.84
N GLU A 46 -8.77 -9.27 12.56
CA GLU A 46 -7.99 -8.57 11.54
C GLU A 46 -7.98 -7.06 11.75
N VAL A 47 -9.13 -6.44 12.05
CA VAL A 47 -9.22 -5.01 12.40
C VAL A 47 -8.39 -4.70 13.64
N ALA A 48 -8.46 -5.54 14.68
CA ALA A 48 -7.63 -5.38 15.88
C ALA A 48 -6.14 -5.47 15.55
N ALA A 49 -5.73 -6.41 14.68
CA ALA A 49 -4.34 -6.52 14.23
C ALA A 49 -3.89 -5.30 13.40
N LEU A 50 -4.76 -4.75 12.55
CA LEU A 50 -4.47 -3.54 11.78
C LEU A 50 -4.36 -2.30 12.69
N ARG A 51 -5.23 -2.17 13.69
CA ARG A 51 -5.13 -1.11 14.71
C ARG A 51 -3.83 -1.21 15.50
N GLN A 52 -3.40 -2.42 15.86
CA GLN A 52 -2.10 -2.62 16.50
C GLN A 52 -0.95 -2.16 15.59
N LYS A 53 -0.98 -2.54 14.30
CA LYS A 53 0.03 -2.07 13.33
C LYS A 53 0.04 -0.55 13.16
N ILE A 54 -1.13 0.10 13.21
CA ILE A 54 -1.22 1.56 13.20
C ILE A 54 -0.51 2.15 14.43
N ASN A 55 -0.75 1.60 15.62
CA ASN A 55 -0.08 2.07 16.83
C ASN A 55 1.44 1.90 16.75
N GLU A 56 1.91 0.72 16.30
CA GLU A 56 3.35 0.47 16.07
C GLU A 56 3.94 1.45 15.04
N ALA A 57 3.18 1.80 14.01
CA ALA A 57 3.57 2.77 13.00
C ALA A 57 3.65 4.20 13.57
N ILE A 58 2.73 4.58 14.46
CA ILE A 58 2.76 5.88 15.16
C ILE A 58 3.98 5.94 16.10
N ASP A 59 4.24 4.89 16.87
CA ASP A 59 5.41 4.82 17.75
C ASP A 59 6.71 4.97 16.95
N TYR A 60 6.79 4.34 15.77
CA TYR A 60 7.93 4.50 14.88
C TYR A 60 8.05 5.91 14.30
N GLU A 61 6.93 6.57 14.00
CA GLU A 61 6.91 7.98 13.58
C GLU A 61 7.48 8.91 14.67
N ASP A 62 7.17 8.65 15.94
CA ASP A 62 7.72 9.39 17.07
C ASP A 62 9.24 9.19 17.18
N MET A 63 9.73 7.97 16.97
CA MET A 63 11.17 7.69 16.92
C MET A 63 11.87 8.44 15.78
N LEU A 64 11.28 8.46 14.58
CA LEU A 64 11.81 9.22 13.44
C LEU A 64 11.80 10.73 13.71
N THR A 65 10.72 11.25 14.31
CA THR A 65 10.60 12.66 14.69
C THR A 65 11.68 13.05 15.71
N ALA A 66 11.90 12.23 16.73
CA ALA A 66 12.98 12.43 17.69
C ALA A 66 14.36 12.44 17.01
N ARG A 67 14.58 11.56 16.03
CA ARG A 67 15.83 11.51 15.28
C ARG A 67 16.08 12.75 14.41
N VAL A 68 15.03 13.27 13.78
CA VAL A 68 15.08 14.55 13.05
C VAL A 68 15.47 15.69 14.00
N HIS A 69 14.86 15.77 15.18
CA HIS A 69 15.20 16.78 16.19
C HIS A 69 16.65 16.66 16.68
N GLU A 70 17.16 15.45 16.87
CA GLU A 70 18.55 15.21 17.25
C GLU A 70 19.53 15.76 16.21
N PHE A 71 19.30 15.47 14.92
CA PHE A 71 20.13 16.00 13.84
C PHE A 71 20.04 17.52 13.73
N GLN A 72 18.85 18.11 13.91
CA GLN A 72 18.68 19.56 13.92
C GLN A 72 19.54 20.20 15.02
N ALA A 73 19.47 19.66 16.23
CA ALA A 73 20.24 20.16 17.38
C ALA A 73 21.76 19.98 17.17
N GLU A 74 22.19 18.90 16.53
CA GLU A 74 23.59 18.68 16.18
C GLU A 74 24.09 19.70 15.14
N ILE A 75 23.29 19.99 14.11
CA ILE A 75 23.59 21.03 13.10
C ILE A 75 23.77 22.39 13.77
N ASP A 76 22.87 22.76 14.67
CA ASP A 76 22.94 24.04 15.39
C ASP A 76 24.20 24.13 16.27
N ARG A 77 24.53 23.04 16.98
CA ARG A 77 25.76 22.96 17.79
C ARG A 77 27.02 23.08 16.93
N LEU A 78 27.07 22.40 15.79
CA LEU A 78 28.20 22.47 14.87
C LEU A 78 28.33 23.87 14.24
N GLY A 79 27.20 24.50 13.91
CA GLY A 79 27.16 25.89 13.45
C GLY A 79 27.75 26.86 14.47
N GLN A 80 27.26 26.82 15.71
CA GLN A 80 27.78 27.67 16.80
C GLN A 80 29.27 27.43 17.07
N GLN A 81 29.74 26.19 16.98
CA GLN A 81 31.17 25.88 17.13
C GLN A 81 32.00 26.42 15.97
N ALA A 82 31.50 26.33 14.74
CA ALA A 82 32.17 26.88 13.57
C ALA A 82 32.27 28.41 13.68
N ASP A 83 31.18 29.09 14.06
CA ASP A 83 31.17 30.55 14.24
C ASP A 83 32.17 31.01 15.31
N ARG A 84 32.26 30.27 16.43
CA ARG A 84 33.27 30.53 17.47
C ARG A 84 34.69 30.31 16.96
N ALA A 85 34.94 29.25 16.19
CA ALA A 85 36.25 28.99 15.60
C ALA A 85 36.66 30.11 14.63
N VAL A 86 35.73 30.61 13.81
CA VAL A 86 35.97 31.78 12.94
C VAL A 86 36.31 33.03 13.76
N ALA A 87 35.55 33.30 14.84
CA ALA A 87 35.80 34.46 15.70
C ALA A 87 37.18 34.40 16.40
N LEU A 88 37.70 33.19 16.64
CA LEU A 88 39.03 32.97 17.22
C LEU A 88 40.16 32.91 16.18
N GLY A 89 39.85 33.01 14.88
CA GLY A 89 40.82 32.89 13.79
C GLY A 89 41.26 31.45 13.51
N GLU A 90 40.57 30.45 14.04
CA GLU A 90 40.85 29.02 13.87
C GLU A 90 40.23 28.48 12.55
N GLU A 91 40.73 28.95 11.39
CA GLU A 91 40.12 28.65 10.08
C GLU A 91 40.03 27.15 9.76
N ASP A 92 41.09 26.38 10.01
CA ASP A 92 41.11 24.93 9.70
C ASP A 92 40.07 24.16 10.51
N ARG A 93 39.88 24.57 11.77
CA ARG A 93 38.86 24.01 12.65
C ARG A 93 37.47 24.37 12.17
N ALA A 94 37.24 25.63 11.80
CA ALA A 94 35.97 26.08 11.25
C ALA A 94 35.59 25.29 9.98
N ARG A 95 36.52 25.09 9.04
CA ARG A 95 36.30 24.29 7.82
C ARG A 95 35.91 22.86 8.15
N THR A 96 36.60 22.23 9.10
CA THR A 96 36.29 20.86 9.53
C THR A 96 34.88 20.75 10.13
N LEU A 97 34.51 21.70 10.99
CA LEU A 97 33.18 21.75 11.60
C LEU A 97 32.07 21.98 10.56
N LEU A 98 32.31 22.81 9.55
CA LEU A 98 31.36 23.03 8.45
C LEU A 98 31.17 21.77 7.60
N VAL A 99 32.24 21.02 7.32
CA VAL A 99 32.14 19.73 6.61
C VAL A 99 31.35 18.71 7.43
N GLN A 100 31.54 18.66 8.76
CA GLN A 100 30.75 17.80 9.63
C GLN A 100 29.28 18.22 9.63
N ARG A 101 29.00 19.52 9.73
CA ARG A 101 27.63 20.06 9.67
C ARG A 101 26.95 19.62 8.38
N GLU A 102 27.61 19.74 7.23
CA GLU A 102 27.04 19.37 5.94
C GLU A 102 26.68 17.87 5.86
N ARG A 103 27.51 17.00 6.42
CA ARG A 103 27.19 15.56 6.50
C ARG A 103 25.97 15.29 7.37
N VAL A 104 25.80 16.03 8.47
CA VAL A 104 24.61 15.91 9.32
C VAL A 104 23.38 16.48 8.60
N THR A 105 23.50 17.59 7.86
CA THR A 105 22.42 18.15 7.02
C THR A 105 21.92 17.14 5.98
N GLN A 106 22.82 16.40 5.34
CA GLN A 106 22.45 15.35 4.40
C GLN A 106 21.67 14.23 5.10
N ARG A 107 22.12 13.80 6.29
CA ARG A 107 21.42 12.80 7.10
C ARG A 107 20.05 13.27 7.58
N LEU A 108 19.93 14.54 7.98
CA LEU A 108 18.66 15.18 8.32
C LEU A 108 17.69 15.11 7.13
N THR A 109 18.15 15.45 5.92
CA THR A 109 17.33 15.43 4.70
C THR A 109 16.78 14.03 4.42
N MET A 110 17.60 12.99 4.61
CA MET A 110 17.17 11.59 4.49
C MET A 110 16.12 11.24 5.55
N ALA A 111 16.39 11.53 6.83
CA ALA A 111 15.47 11.25 7.93
C ALA A 111 14.12 11.98 7.80
N GLU A 112 14.12 13.22 7.30
CA GLU A 112 12.89 13.96 6.99
C GLU A 112 12.11 13.31 5.84
N SER A 113 12.80 12.77 4.83
CA SER A 113 12.17 12.04 3.75
C SER A 113 11.49 10.77 4.26
N ASP A 114 12.22 9.99 5.06
CA ASP A 114 11.72 8.75 5.67
C ASP A 114 10.49 9.05 6.56
N LEU A 115 10.55 10.12 7.36
CA LEU A 115 9.43 10.56 8.19
C LEU A 115 8.21 10.94 7.35
N ARG A 116 8.39 11.68 6.24
CA ARG A 116 7.29 12.06 5.34
C ARG A 116 6.66 10.84 4.67
N GLU A 117 7.48 9.92 4.18
CA GLU A 117 7.00 8.68 3.56
C GLU A 117 6.22 7.84 4.56
N HIS A 118 6.76 7.65 5.76
CA HIS A 118 6.11 6.87 6.79
C HIS A 118 4.77 7.48 7.23
N ARG A 119 4.71 8.81 7.41
CA ARG A 119 3.46 9.54 7.67
C ARG A 119 2.40 9.29 6.61
N PHE A 120 2.79 9.33 5.34
CA PHE A 120 1.88 9.07 4.24
C PHE A 120 1.33 7.64 4.29
N VAL A 121 2.20 6.65 4.51
CA VAL A 121 1.80 5.23 4.62
C VAL A 121 0.90 4.98 5.83
N THR A 122 1.20 5.57 6.99
CA THR A 122 0.35 5.47 8.20
C THR A 122 -1.02 6.06 7.95
N GLN A 123 -1.11 7.23 7.29
CA GLN A 123 -2.39 7.85 6.96
C GLN A 123 -3.22 6.99 6.00
N GLU A 124 -2.59 6.42 4.97
CA GLU A 124 -3.23 5.46 4.07
C GLU A 124 -3.76 4.24 4.82
N LEU A 125 -2.99 3.70 5.76
CA LEU A 125 -3.40 2.56 6.58
C LEU A 125 -4.62 2.90 7.46
N ILE A 126 -4.61 4.06 8.11
CA ILE A 126 -5.74 4.55 8.91
C ILE A 126 -6.99 4.70 8.05
N GLN A 127 -6.87 5.29 6.86
CA GLN A 127 -8.00 5.46 5.95
C GLN A 127 -8.61 4.11 5.53
N ARG A 128 -7.76 3.12 5.20
CA ARG A 128 -8.22 1.77 4.85
C ARG A 128 -8.92 1.07 6.00
N VAL A 129 -8.39 1.19 7.22
CA VAL A 129 -9.04 0.63 8.42
C VAL A 129 -10.40 1.27 8.65
N ASN A 130 -10.51 2.60 8.53
CA ASN A 130 -11.80 3.28 8.67
C ASN A 130 -12.82 2.85 7.60
N GLN A 131 -12.38 2.63 6.36
CA GLN A 131 -13.23 2.11 5.30
C GLN A 131 -13.71 0.68 5.60
N LEU A 132 -12.81 -0.18 6.08
CA LEU A 132 -13.12 -1.56 6.46
C LEU A 132 -14.12 -1.61 7.63
N GLU A 133 -13.94 -0.75 8.63
CA GLU A 133 -14.86 -0.62 9.76
C GLU A 133 -16.23 -0.09 9.35
N ALA A 134 -16.29 0.87 8.42
CA ALA A 134 -17.55 1.38 7.89
C ALA A 134 -18.35 0.30 7.14
N VAL A 135 -17.66 -0.49 6.30
CA VAL A 135 -18.29 -1.62 5.58
C VAL A 135 -18.84 -2.66 6.56
N VAL A 136 -18.16 -2.92 7.68
CA VAL A 136 -18.64 -3.88 8.68
C VAL A 136 -19.77 -3.34 9.52
N ALA A 137 -19.75 -2.05 9.89
CA ALA A 137 -20.86 -1.43 10.61
C ALA A 137 -22.16 -1.41 9.78
N GLU A 138 -22.06 -1.45 8.45
CA GLU A 138 -23.21 -1.56 7.55
C GLU A 138 -23.79 -2.97 7.41
N ILE A 139 -23.08 -4.01 7.88
CA ILE A 139 -23.61 -5.39 7.96
C ILE A 139 -24.44 -5.46 9.25
N PRO A 140 -25.77 -5.36 9.18
CA PRO A 140 -26.58 -5.51 10.39
C PRO A 140 -26.41 -6.96 10.86
N GLU A 141 -26.26 -7.16 12.17
CA GLU A 141 -26.45 -8.46 12.84
C GLU A 141 -27.82 -9.05 12.46
N SER A 142 -27.91 -9.66 11.29
CA SER A 142 -29.14 -10.28 10.77
C SER A 142 -29.32 -11.70 11.33
N GLN A 143 -28.66 -11.98 12.47
CA GLN A 143 -28.63 -13.30 13.10
C GLN A 143 -29.68 -13.51 14.21
N GLU A 144 -30.50 -12.51 14.55
CA GLU A 144 -31.62 -12.73 15.49
C GLU A 144 -33.03 -12.73 14.85
N ALA A 145 -33.15 -12.71 13.51
CA ALA A 145 -34.47 -12.68 12.86
C ALA A 145 -34.66 -13.61 11.63
N SER A 146 -33.81 -14.61 11.40
CA SER A 146 -33.96 -15.49 10.22
C SER A 146 -33.80 -16.97 10.55
N GLU A 147 -34.68 -17.51 11.39
CA GLU A 147 -34.98 -18.95 11.42
C GLU A 147 -36.17 -19.32 10.51
N GLN A 148 -36.73 -18.39 9.72
CA GLN A 148 -37.88 -18.68 8.84
C GLN A 148 -37.66 -18.41 7.33
N THR A 149 -36.47 -17.97 6.90
CA THR A 149 -36.23 -17.61 5.48
C THR A 149 -35.05 -18.32 4.81
N ALA A 150 -34.25 -19.12 5.53
CA ALA A 150 -33.03 -19.74 5.01
C ALA A 150 -33.24 -20.78 3.89
N GLU A 151 -34.41 -21.45 3.81
CA GLU A 151 -34.66 -22.46 2.77
C GLU A 151 -35.03 -21.87 1.40
N ALA A 152 -35.48 -20.60 1.35
CA ALA A 152 -35.90 -19.97 0.10
C ALA A 152 -34.73 -19.33 -0.69
N ASP A 153 -33.71 -18.82 0.01
CA ASP A 153 -32.62 -18.08 -0.61
C ASP A 153 -31.47 -18.97 -1.13
N GLU A 154 -31.20 -20.12 -0.51
CA GLU A 154 -30.21 -21.08 -1.05
C GLU A 154 -30.63 -21.65 -2.42
N ASN A 155 -31.94 -21.86 -2.61
CA ASN A 155 -32.50 -22.33 -3.87
C ASN A 155 -32.39 -21.28 -4.99
N ASN A 156 -32.51 -19.99 -4.66
CA ASN A 156 -32.33 -18.90 -5.61
C ASN A 156 -30.86 -18.68 -5.98
N LEU A 157 -29.95 -18.76 -5.01
CA LEU A 157 -28.50 -18.64 -5.25
C LEU A 157 -27.96 -19.81 -6.09
N ALA A 158 -28.42 -21.04 -5.83
CA ALA A 158 -28.06 -22.20 -6.63
C ALA A 158 -28.59 -22.12 -8.08
N ALA A 159 -29.78 -21.55 -8.28
CA ALA A 159 -30.35 -21.31 -9.61
C ALA A 159 -29.57 -20.25 -10.39
N ILE A 160 -29.19 -19.15 -9.73
CA ILE A 160 -28.42 -18.05 -10.34
C ILE A 160 -27.00 -18.52 -10.72
N LEU A 161 -26.34 -19.34 -9.89
CA LEU A 161 -25.01 -19.90 -10.18
C LEU A 161 -25.04 -20.90 -11.35
N ARG A 162 -26.13 -21.66 -11.51
CA ARG A 162 -26.33 -22.53 -12.69
C ARG A 162 -26.50 -21.71 -13.97
N GLN A 163 -27.30 -20.64 -13.90
CA GLN A 163 -27.54 -19.75 -15.04
C GLN A 163 -26.26 -19.01 -15.49
N ALA A 164 -25.44 -18.55 -14.53
CA ALA A 164 -24.15 -17.93 -14.82
C ALA A 164 -23.15 -18.93 -15.47
N ARG A 165 -23.19 -20.20 -15.05
CA ARG A 165 -22.36 -21.26 -15.64
C ARG A 165 -22.76 -21.60 -17.07
N GLU A 166 -24.05 -21.60 -17.39
CA GLU A 166 -24.54 -21.80 -18.77
C GLU A 166 -24.18 -20.64 -19.71
N GLN A 167 -24.14 -19.40 -19.20
CA GLN A 167 -23.71 -18.23 -19.98
C GLN A 167 -22.20 -18.26 -20.28
N LEU A 168 -21.37 -18.67 -19.32
CA LEU A 168 -19.92 -18.82 -19.51
C LEU A 168 -19.53 -19.92 -20.51
N VAL A 169 -20.35 -20.97 -20.63
CA VAL A 169 -20.14 -22.04 -21.62
C VAL A 169 -20.58 -21.60 -23.03
N ARG A 170 -21.50 -20.64 -23.15
CA ARG A 170 -21.98 -20.11 -24.44
C ARG A 170 -21.09 -19.01 -25.03
N GLU A 171 -20.33 -18.30 -24.20
CA GLU A 171 -19.46 -17.18 -24.61
C GLU A 171 -17.97 -17.55 -24.73
N SER A 172 -17.62 -18.78 -25.10
CA SER A 172 -16.27 -19.10 -25.56
C SER A 172 -16.15 -18.96 -27.09
N PRO A 173 -15.76 -17.80 -27.64
CA PRO A 173 -15.06 -17.78 -28.92
C PRO A 173 -13.60 -18.22 -28.72
N ARG A 174 -13.20 -19.14 -29.58
CA ARG A 174 -11.80 -19.52 -29.81
C ARG A 174 -11.02 -18.32 -30.35
N GLU A 175 -10.04 -17.83 -29.60
CA GLU A 175 -8.85 -17.14 -30.14
C GLU A 175 -7.65 -17.62 -29.32
N SER A 176 -6.87 -18.56 -29.84
CA SER A 176 -5.68 -18.30 -30.66
C SER A 176 -4.59 -17.63 -29.83
N GLY A 177 -3.63 -18.45 -29.39
CA GLY A 177 -2.44 -17.97 -28.71
C GLY A 177 -1.57 -17.15 -29.64
N GLU A 178 -1.14 -15.99 -29.15
CA GLU A 178 0.04 -15.30 -29.64
C GLU A 178 0.67 -14.55 -28.47
N ALA A 179 1.90 -14.92 -28.13
CA ALA A 179 2.67 -14.34 -27.04
C ALA A 179 3.24 -12.98 -27.46
N PRO A 180 3.16 -11.92 -26.64
CA PRO A 180 3.80 -10.66 -26.99
C PRO A 180 5.31 -10.73 -26.70
N GLU A 181 6.08 -10.56 -27.77
CA GLU A 181 7.53 -10.36 -27.79
C GLU A 181 7.97 -9.18 -26.91
N LYS A 182 9.08 -9.39 -26.20
CA LYS A 182 9.84 -8.36 -25.46
C LYS A 182 10.46 -7.35 -26.45
N LYS A 183 9.80 -6.22 -26.71
CA LYS A 183 10.35 -5.09 -27.50
C LYS A 183 10.19 -3.73 -26.79
N GLY A 184 10.66 -3.64 -25.53
CA GLY A 184 10.57 -2.40 -24.75
C GLY A 184 11.90 -1.80 -24.28
N ALA A 185 12.96 -2.61 -24.13
CA ALA A 185 14.20 -2.16 -23.48
C ALA A 185 15.23 -1.54 -24.45
N GLU A 186 15.25 -1.95 -25.73
CA GLU A 186 16.21 -1.45 -26.71
C GLU A 186 15.87 -0.03 -27.19
N THR A 187 14.57 0.29 -27.26
CA THR A 187 14.05 1.57 -27.76
C THR A 187 14.42 2.75 -26.86
N ASP A 188 14.51 2.53 -25.54
CA ASP A 188 14.85 3.57 -24.55
C ASP A 188 16.36 3.89 -24.53
N LEU A 189 17.21 2.87 -24.71
CA LEU A 189 18.66 3.06 -24.80
C LEU A 189 19.07 3.78 -26.09
N GLU A 190 18.40 3.51 -27.21
CA GLU A 190 18.62 4.24 -28.46
C GLU A 190 18.19 5.71 -28.38
N GLN A 191 17.08 6.01 -27.69
CA GLN A 191 16.64 7.39 -27.45
C GLN A 191 17.63 8.17 -26.59
N ARG A 192 18.19 7.55 -25.53
CA ARG A 192 19.26 8.16 -24.72
C ARG A 192 20.54 8.43 -25.52
N ARG A 193 20.96 7.50 -26.37
CA ARG A 193 22.14 7.67 -27.23
C ARG A 193 21.98 8.84 -28.22
N ARG A 194 20.81 8.99 -28.84
CA ARG A 194 20.53 10.10 -29.77
C ARG A 194 20.47 11.48 -29.10
N ARG A 195 20.12 11.54 -27.81
CA ARG A 195 20.14 12.79 -27.03
C ARG A 195 21.58 13.22 -26.68
N LEU A 196 22.46 12.26 -26.41
CA LEU A 196 23.85 12.54 -26.05
C LEU A 196 24.76 12.80 -27.27
N SER A 197 24.38 12.34 -28.46
CA SER A 197 25.19 12.48 -29.68
C SER A 197 24.89 13.75 -30.51
N LYS A 198 24.02 14.65 -30.04
CA LYS A 198 23.84 15.96 -30.68
C LYS A 198 24.81 16.96 -30.05
N PRO A 199 25.88 17.40 -30.74
CA PRO A 199 26.67 18.52 -30.26
C PRO A 199 25.79 19.78 -30.32
N SER A 200 25.73 20.52 -29.22
CA SER A 200 25.09 21.84 -29.18
C SER A 200 25.73 22.76 -30.24
N PRO A 201 24.93 23.48 -31.05
CA PRO A 201 25.45 24.61 -31.82
C PRO A 201 25.86 25.78 -30.91
#